data_AF-A0AAD1DJR2-F1
#
_entry.id   AF-A0AAD1DJR2-F1
#
_cell.length_a   1.000
_cell.length_b   1.000
_cell.length_c   1.000
_cell.angle_alpha   90.00
_cell.angle_beta   90.00
_cell.angle_gamma   90.00
#
_symmetry.space_group_name_H-M   'P 1'
#
loop_
_entity.id
_entity.type
_entity.pdbx_description
1 polymer ?
#
loop_
_entity_poly.entity_id
_entity_poly.type
_entity_poly.pdbx_seq_one_letter_code
_entity_poly.pdbx_strand_id
1 'polypeptide(L)'
;MIVRTWHGCVPVAFGDAFALHLHATGVQHSRGVPGNAGAFVRRETQGEWEHFFLATYWNNLDAVIAFAGEDYHVAVTYADDERFQLLSDPYVFQFEVADVVAI
;
A
#
# COMPACT_ATOMS: atom_id res chain seq x y z
N MET A 1 8.04 5.36 15.12
CA MET A 1 7.54 5.42 13.73
C MET A 1 6.95 4.06 13.38
N ILE A 2 6.00 3.99 12.46
CA ILE A 2 5.34 2.75 12.04
C ILE A 2 5.63 2.48 10.57
N VAL A 3 6.01 1.25 10.24
CA VAL A 3 5.99 0.76 8.86
C VAL A 3 4.71 -0.06 8.66
N ARG A 4 3.99 0.18 7.56
CA ARG A 4 2.80 -0.56 7.15
C ARG A 4 3.03 -1.13 5.76
N THR A 5 2.84 -2.44 5.62
CA THR A 5 3.07 -3.17 4.37
C THR A 5 1.79 -3.81 3.87
N TRP A 6 1.59 -3.74 2.57
CA TRP A 6 0.49 -4.38 1.85
C TRP A 6 1.00 -5.10 0.62
N HIS A 7 0.37 -6.23 0.30
CA HIS A 7 0.62 -6.98 -0.93
C HIS A 7 -0.70 -7.19 -1.69
N GLY A 8 -0.61 -7.05 -3.00
CA GLY A 8 -1.64 -7.50 -3.92
C GLY A 8 -1.05 -7.86 -5.28
N CYS A 9 -1.79 -8.62 -6.07
CA CYS A 9 -1.42 -8.94 -7.44
C CYS A 9 -2.60 -8.85 -8.39
N VAL A 10 -2.28 -8.59 -9.66
CA VAL A 10 -3.23 -8.55 -10.78
C VAL A 10 -2.68 -9.42 -11.91
N PRO A 11 -3.51 -9.92 -12.84
CA PRO A 11 -3.01 -10.52 -14.07
C PRO A 11 -2.07 -9.56 -14.80
N VAL A 12 -0.99 -10.07 -15.41
CA VAL A 12 0.02 -9.23 -16.11
C VAL A 12 -0.58 -8.27 -17.15
N ALA A 13 -1.69 -8.65 -17.77
CA ALA A 13 -2.42 -7.78 -18.72
C ALA A 13 -2.91 -6.45 -18.09
N PHE A 14 -3.12 -6.43 -16.77
CA PHE A 14 -3.50 -5.24 -16.01
C PHE A 14 -2.34 -4.56 -15.29
N GLY A 15 -1.13 -5.15 -15.29
CA GLY A 15 -0.01 -4.70 -14.46
C GLY A 15 0.33 -3.22 -14.61
N ASP A 16 0.43 -2.71 -15.84
CA ASP A 16 0.76 -1.30 -16.07
C ASP A 16 -0.38 -0.36 -15.65
N ALA A 17 -1.62 -0.75 -15.94
CA ALA A 17 -2.79 0.05 -15.59
C ALA A 17 -2.99 0.10 -14.07
N PHE A 18 -2.79 -1.03 -13.39
CA PHE A 18 -2.87 -1.10 -11.93
C PHE A 18 -1.71 -0.35 -11.27
N ALA A 19 -0.51 -0.34 -11.84
CA ALA A 19 0.60 0.45 -11.31
C ALA A 19 0.27 1.96 -11.28
N LEU A 20 -0.35 2.47 -12.34
CA LEU A 20 -0.81 3.86 -12.42
C LEU A 20 -1.93 4.14 -11.41
N HIS A 21 -2.88 3.21 -11.30
CA HIS A 21 -3.98 3.29 -10.34
C HIS A 21 -3.48 3.30 -8.89
N LEU A 22 -2.67 2.31 -8.49
CA LEU A 22 -2.06 2.21 -7.17
C LEU A 22 -1.23 3.46 -6.83
N HIS A 23 -0.55 4.05 -7.82
CA HIS A 23 0.13 5.31 -7.61
C HIS A 23 -0.85 6.45 -7.29
N ALA A 24 -1.89 6.63 -8.12
CA ALA A 24 -2.87 7.69 -7.95
C ALA A 24 -3.74 7.54 -6.68
N THR A 25 -3.97 6.30 -6.22
CA THR A 25 -4.73 5.99 -5.02
C THR A 25 -3.80 5.74 -3.84
N GLY A 26 -3.39 4.50 -3.58
CA GLY A 26 -2.64 4.10 -2.38
C GLY A 26 -1.40 4.96 -2.08
N VAL A 27 -0.62 5.33 -3.10
CA VAL A 27 0.59 6.14 -2.90
C VAL A 27 0.27 7.63 -2.70
N GLN A 28 -0.50 8.27 -3.58
CA GLN A 28 -0.81 9.70 -3.42
C GLN A 28 -1.73 9.97 -2.21
N HIS A 29 -2.70 9.10 -1.94
CA HIS A 29 -3.56 9.19 -0.76
C HIS A 29 -2.72 9.10 0.52
N SER A 30 -1.83 8.11 0.64
CA SER A 30 -0.96 8.00 1.82
C SER A 30 -0.05 9.23 2.00
N ARG A 31 0.58 9.70 0.91
CA ARG A 31 1.44 10.90 0.95
C ARG A 31 0.69 12.19 1.30
N GLY A 32 -0.61 12.25 1.01
CA GLY A 32 -1.46 13.39 1.33
C GLY A 32 -1.87 13.47 2.80
N VAL A 33 -1.72 12.38 3.56
CA VAL A 33 -2.12 12.31 4.97
C VAL A 33 -1.00 12.89 5.85
N PRO A 34 -1.30 13.90 6.70
CA PRO A 34 -0.34 14.41 7.67
C PRO A 34 0.24 13.31 8.55
N GLY A 35 1.57 13.23 8.63
CA GLY A 35 2.26 12.19 9.37
C GLY A 35 2.72 10.99 8.55
N ASN A 36 2.42 10.94 7.25
CA ASN A 36 3.13 10.06 6.32
C ASN A 36 4.57 10.53 6.12
N ALA A 37 5.53 9.62 6.26
CA ALA A 37 6.96 9.87 6.10
C ALA A 37 7.52 9.26 4.80
N GLY A 38 6.72 8.51 4.05
CA GLY A 38 7.12 7.91 2.79
C GLY A 38 6.17 6.80 2.32
N ALA A 39 6.17 6.57 1.01
CA ALA A 39 5.42 5.51 0.36
C ALA A 39 6.25 4.96 -0.81
N PHE A 40 6.48 3.65 -0.81
CA PHE A 40 7.35 2.97 -1.75
C PHE A 40 6.66 1.71 -2.27
N VAL A 41 6.76 1.47 -3.58
CA VAL A 41 6.15 0.32 -4.23
C VAL A 41 7.25 -0.48 -4.93
N ARG A 42 7.35 -1.76 -4.60
CA ARG A 42 8.07 -2.74 -5.42
C ARG A 42 7.07 -3.45 -6.31
N ARG A 43 7.45 -3.61 -7.58
CA ARG A 43 6.70 -4.35 -8.59
C ARG A 43 7.52 -5.57 -9.01
N GLU A 44 6.87 -6.71 -9.18
CA GLU A 44 7.52 -7.96 -9.59
C GLU A 44 6.57 -8.87 -10.39
N THR A 45 6.99 -9.25 -11.59
CA THR A 45 6.26 -10.22 -12.42
C THR A 45 6.60 -11.66 -12.01
N GLN A 46 5.58 -12.47 -11.70
CA GLN A 46 5.71 -13.89 -11.39
C GLN A 46 4.69 -14.71 -12.19
N GLY A 47 5.16 -15.37 -13.25
CA GLY A 47 4.28 -16.11 -14.16
C GLY A 47 3.27 -15.20 -14.84
N GLU A 48 1.98 -15.48 -14.65
CA GLU A 48 0.86 -14.70 -15.22
C GLU A 48 0.41 -13.54 -14.33
N TRP A 49 1.11 -13.28 -13.22
CA TRP A 49 0.73 -12.29 -12.22
C TRP A 49 1.78 -11.18 -12.07
N GLU A 50 1.30 -9.97 -11.87
CA GLU A 50 2.08 -8.81 -11.49
C GLU A 50 1.84 -8.50 -10.01
N HIS A 51 2.89 -8.62 -9.20
CA HIS A 51 2.83 -8.42 -7.75
C HIS A 51 3.26 -7.01 -7.38
N PHE A 52 2.56 -6.42 -6.43
CA PHE A 52 2.81 -5.10 -5.88
C PHE A 52 2.99 -5.20 -4.37
N PHE A 53 4.14 -4.73 -3.89
CA PHE A 53 4.46 -4.65 -2.47
C PHE A 53 4.57 -3.18 -2.10
N LEU A 54 3.56 -2.68 -1.38
CA LEU A 54 3.51 -1.30 -0.90
C LEU A 54 4.06 -1.26 0.53
N ALA A 55 5.05 -0.40 0.77
CA ALA A 55 5.53 -0.06 2.09
C ALA A 55 5.29 1.44 2.34
N THR A 56 4.62 1.76 3.44
CA THR A 56 4.37 3.14 3.87
C THR A 56 4.92 3.36 5.28
N TYR A 57 5.45 4.55 5.52
CA TYR A 57 6.05 4.94 6.80
C TYR A 57 5.24 6.06 7.43
N TRP A 58 5.05 5.97 8.74
CA TRP A 58 4.14 6.85 9.47
C TRP A 58 4.76 7.29 10.79
N ASN A 59 4.51 8.53 11.18
CA ASN A 59 5.07 9.10 12.40
C ASN A 59 4.52 8.42 13.67
N ASN A 60 3.22 8.11 13.68
CA ASN A 60 2.49 7.52 14.80
C ASN A 60 1.24 6.77 14.31
N LEU A 61 0.54 6.12 15.24
CA LEU A 61 -0.66 5.34 14.95
C LEU A 61 -1.85 6.23 14.53
N ASP A 62 -1.99 7.43 15.09
CA ASP A 62 -3.07 8.36 14.73
C ASP A 62 -3.04 8.71 13.24
N ALA A 63 -1.84 8.89 12.65
CA ALA A 63 -1.68 9.12 11.22
C ALA A 63 -2.09 7.90 10.38
N VAL A 64 -1.83 6.69 10.87
CA VAL A 64 -2.28 5.44 10.21
C VAL A 64 -3.80 5.34 10.26
N ILE A 65 -4.43 5.63 11.41
CA ILE A 65 -5.89 5.64 11.57
C ILE A 65 -6.52 6.71 10.67
N ALA A 66 -5.91 7.90 10.56
CA ALA A 66 -6.39 8.94 9.65
C ALA A 66 -6.38 8.50 8.17
N PHE A 67 -5.45 7.63 7.77
CA PHE A 67 -5.37 7.07 6.42
C PHE A 67 -6.29 5.86 6.21
N ALA A 68 -6.31 4.92 7.16
CA ALA A 68 -6.92 3.60 6.99
C ALA A 68 -8.27 3.42 7.71
N GLY A 69 -8.67 4.38 8.55
CA GLY A 69 -9.85 4.30 9.41
C GLY A 69 -9.59 3.55 10.71
N GLU A 70 -10.67 3.36 11.49
CA GLU A 70 -10.63 2.68 12.79
C GLU A 70 -10.17 1.21 12.68
N ASP A 71 -10.64 0.52 11.64
CA ASP A 71 -10.21 -0.86 11.33
C ASP A 71 -8.89 -0.85 10.55
N TYR A 72 -7.89 -0.09 11.01
CA TYR A 72 -6.65 0.13 10.29
C TYR A 72 -5.87 -1.16 10.00
N HIS A 73 -6.17 -2.28 10.65
CA HIS A 73 -5.57 -3.58 10.31
C HIS A 73 -6.06 -4.17 8.97
N VAL A 74 -7.15 -3.63 8.41
CA VAL A 74 -7.72 -4.04 7.12
C VAL A 74 -7.08 -3.23 6.00
N ALA A 75 -6.93 -3.85 4.82
CA ALA A 75 -6.45 -3.15 3.63
C ALA A 75 -7.44 -2.06 3.20
N VAL A 76 -6.91 -0.89 2.85
CA VAL A 76 -7.71 0.18 2.24
C VAL A 76 -7.97 -0.20 0.80
N THR A 77 -9.25 -0.35 0.44
CA THR A 77 -9.69 -0.69 -0.91
C THR A 77 -10.32 0.52 -1.60
N TYR A 78 -10.20 0.57 -2.92
CA TYR A 78 -10.75 1.62 -3.77
C TYR A 78 -11.75 1.01 -4.76
N ALA A 79 -12.82 1.75 -5.06
CA ALA A 79 -13.93 1.22 -5.87
C ALA A 79 -13.51 0.71 -7.26
N ASP A 80 -12.44 1.26 -7.83
CA ASP A 80 -11.92 0.85 -9.14
C ASP A 80 -10.99 -0.39 -9.09
N ASP A 81 -10.63 -0.90 -7.92
CA ASP A 81 -9.68 -2.02 -7.77
C ASP A 81 -10.17 -3.30 -8.46
N GLU A 82 -11.48 -3.57 -8.41
CA GLU A 82 -12.10 -4.76 -9.01
C GLU A 82 -11.88 -4.83 -10.54
N ARG A 83 -11.73 -3.68 -11.20
CA ARG A 83 -11.54 -3.59 -12.66
C ARG A 83 -10.23 -4.23 -13.11
N PHE A 84 -9.27 -4.36 -12.21
CA PHE A 84 -7.96 -4.94 -12.47
C PHE A 84 -7.86 -6.41 -12.04
N GLN A 85 -8.97 -7.01 -11.57
CA GLN A 85 -9.00 -8.36 -10.99
C GLN A 85 -7.98 -8.49 -9.85
N LEU A 86 -7.90 -7.44 -9.02
CA LEU A 86 -6.98 -7.41 -7.89
C LEU A 86 -7.29 -8.54 -6.91
N LEU A 87 -6.27 -9.37 -6.66
CA LEU A 87 -6.20 -10.25 -5.51
C LEU A 87 -5.30 -9.58 -4.48
N SER A 88 -5.88 -9.18 -3.35
CA SER A 88 -5.16 -8.45 -2.30
C SER A 88 -5.20 -9.18 -0.97
N ASP A 89 -4.14 -9.03 -0.18
CA ASP A 89 -4.19 -9.42 1.22
C ASP A 89 -5.25 -8.60 1.97
N PRO A 90 -6.20 -9.24 2.67
CA PRO A 90 -7.29 -8.53 3.35
C PRO A 90 -6.81 -7.79 4.59
N TYR A 91 -5.72 -8.26 5.19
CA TYR A 91 -5.08 -7.66 6.36
C TYR A 91 -3.71 -7.12 5.99
N VAL A 92 -3.37 -6.00 6.60
CA VAL A 92 -2.07 -5.38 6.47
C VAL A 92 -1.21 -5.67 7.70
N PHE A 93 0.08 -5.86 7.47
CA PHE A 93 1.04 -5.96 8.56
C PHE A 93 1.64 -4.59 8.83
N GLN A 94 1.78 -4.25 10.10
CA GLN A 94 2.41 -3.02 10.53
C GLN A 94 3.15 -3.18 11.84
N PHE A 95 4.25 -2.46 11.97
CA PHE A 95 5.18 -2.59 13.09
C PHE A 95 5.69 -1.22 13.50
N GLU A 96 5.80 -1.00 14.82
CA GLU A 96 6.64 0.07 15.32
C GLU A 96 8.10 -0.26 15.02
N VAL A 97 8.80 0.71 14.43
CA VAL A 97 10.23 0.66 14.20
C VAL A 97 10.90 1.74 15.04
N ALA A 98 11.97 1.34 15.73
CA ALA A 98 12.71 2.21 16.64
C ALA A 98 13.55 3.26 15.89
N ASP A 99 14.03 2.94 14.70
CA ASP A 99 14.82 3.84 13.86
C ASP A 99 14.66 3.48 12.37
N VAL A 100 14.85 4.47 11.49
CA VAL A 100 14.99 4.27 10.05
C VAL A 100 16.38 4.72 9.65
N VAL A 101 17.23 3.74 9.38
CA VAL A 101 18.61 3.98 8.95
C VAL A 101 18.59 4.30 7.46
N ALA A 102 19.12 5.45 7.07
CA ALA A 102 19.27 5.81 5.66
C ALA A 102 20.20 4.80 4.95
N ILE A 103 19.84 4.45 3.72
CA ILE A 103 20.63 3.59 2.81
C ILE A 103 21.49 4.48 1.90
#